data_AF-A0A2N9J6F6-F1
#
_entry.id   AF-A0A2N9J6F6-F1
#
_cell.length_a   1.000
_cell.length_b   1.000
_cell.length_c   1.000
_cell.angle_alpha   90.00
_cell.angle_beta   90.00
_cell.angle_gamma   90.00
#
_symmetry.space_group_name_H-M   'P 1'
#
loop_
_entity.id
_entity.type
_entity.pdbx_description
1 polymer ?
#
loop_
_entity_poly.entity_id
_entity_poly.type
_entity_poly.pdbx_seq_one_letter_code
_entity_poly.pdbx_strand_id
1 'polypeptide(L)'
;MDIESSSNPSVDERLQFSLTYHQLEGVVQFNYKVVIQERWVEVIVNTDNIRCDIIRLVSETLMNERGVGAADKHFPSRISLQLTPTLQTNILSLSVSKSSENPARAIGIEKSIEAGFDPPNSYLGLKVTAGETMTVSLKPWIFEESVNGYSANLNWYLHDSMNGKEVFSSKPSKMSLINPKAWFKDRYSSAYRPFTRQGGVVFAGDEYGERVCWKVDKSAIGTTMEWEIRGWIWLTYWPNKHKTFYNETRRLEFREIVHLKIA
;
A
#
# COMPACT_ATOMS: atom_id res chain seq x y z
N MET A 1 -6.80 -5.80 16.48
CA MET A 1 -7.14 -5.18 15.18
C MET A 1 -8.43 -4.44 15.39
N ASP A 2 -8.41 -3.14 15.19
CA ASP A 2 -9.55 -2.27 15.45
C ASP A 2 -10.29 -1.99 14.15
N ILE A 3 -11.62 -1.92 14.21
CA ILE A 3 -12.43 -1.52 13.04
C ILE A 3 -12.30 0.00 12.89
N GLU A 4 -11.79 0.44 11.75
CA GLU A 4 -11.59 1.86 11.46
C GLU A 4 -12.73 2.43 10.62
N SER A 5 -13.27 1.63 9.71
CA SER A 5 -14.47 1.98 8.96
C SER A 5 -15.27 0.75 8.58
N SER A 6 -16.60 0.89 8.57
CA SER A 6 -17.51 -0.09 7.99
C SER A 6 -18.61 0.63 7.23
N SER A 7 -19.13 0.02 6.16
CA SER A 7 -20.45 0.37 5.69
C SER A 7 -21.45 -0.30 6.65
N ASN A 8 -22.28 0.49 7.33
CA ASN A 8 -23.38 -0.06 8.13
C ASN A 8 -24.55 -0.42 7.22
N PRO A 9 -24.71 -1.72 6.94
CA PRO A 9 -25.96 -2.43 7.13
C PRO A 9 -25.74 -3.70 7.98
N SER A 10 -26.83 -4.33 8.43
CA SER A 10 -26.83 -5.66 9.05
C SER A 10 -26.01 -6.65 8.21
N VAL A 11 -24.82 -7.01 8.69
CA VAL A 11 -23.94 -7.95 8.01
C VAL A 11 -24.59 -9.33 8.05
N ASP A 12 -24.67 -10.02 6.92
CA ASP A 12 -25.07 -11.42 6.86
C ASP A 12 -24.17 -12.22 7.83
N GLU A 13 -24.77 -12.97 8.76
CA GLU A 13 -24.06 -13.77 9.76
C GLU A 13 -23.03 -14.71 9.12
N ARG A 14 -23.34 -15.24 7.92
CA ARG A 14 -22.41 -16.10 7.16
C ARG A 14 -21.19 -15.32 6.66
N LEU A 15 -21.40 -14.08 6.24
CA LEU A 15 -20.30 -13.21 5.82
C LEU A 15 -19.44 -12.84 7.03
N GLN A 16 -20.07 -12.46 8.15
CA GLN A 16 -19.36 -12.14 9.37
C GLN A 16 -18.53 -13.32 9.87
N PHE A 17 -19.07 -14.54 9.82
CA PHE A 17 -18.32 -15.77 10.12
C PHE A 17 -17.07 -15.86 9.24
N SER A 18 -17.24 -15.69 7.93
CA SER A 18 -16.12 -15.78 6.98
C SER A 18 -15.04 -14.75 7.27
N LEU A 19 -15.41 -13.50 7.54
CA LEU A 19 -14.46 -12.41 7.79
C LEU A 19 -13.78 -12.50 9.16
N THR A 20 -14.39 -13.18 10.13
CA THR A 20 -13.86 -13.32 11.49
C THR A 20 -12.71 -14.32 11.58
N TYR A 21 -12.78 -15.45 10.87
CA TYR A 21 -11.78 -16.52 10.97
C TYR A 21 -10.61 -16.37 9.98
N HIS A 22 -9.99 -15.20 10.02
CA HIS A 22 -8.77 -14.89 9.30
C HIS A 22 -7.74 -14.24 10.23
N GLN A 23 -6.47 -14.56 10.03
CA GLN A 23 -5.34 -13.97 10.71
C GLN A 23 -4.42 -13.31 9.69
N LEU A 24 -3.90 -12.13 10.05
CA LEU A 24 -2.80 -11.50 9.34
C LEU A 24 -1.48 -12.03 9.88
N GLU A 25 -0.63 -12.52 8.98
CA GLU A 25 0.76 -12.84 9.26
C GLU A 25 1.64 -11.88 8.46
N GLY A 26 2.50 -11.15 9.17
CA GLY A 26 3.35 -10.12 8.61
C GLY A 26 4.82 -10.38 8.90
N VAL A 27 5.68 -10.15 7.91
CA VAL A 27 7.12 -10.10 8.05
C VAL A 27 7.60 -8.78 7.45
N VAL A 28 8.32 -7.99 8.23
CA VAL A 28 8.95 -6.74 7.79
C VAL A 28 10.45 -6.88 8.05
N GLN A 29 11.24 -6.86 6.99
CA GLN A 29 12.69 -7.02 7.03
C GLN A 29 13.36 -5.74 6.59
N PHE A 30 14.25 -5.25 7.46
CA PHE A 30 15.11 -4.12 7.19
C PHE A 30 16.57 -4.57 7.15
N ASN A 31 17.32 -4.02 6.22
CA ASN A 31 18.77 -4.12 6.18
C ASN A 31 19.35 -2.79 6.67
N TYR A 32 20.32 -2.84 7.58
CA TYR A 32 21.01 -1.64 8.05
C TYR A 32 22.51 -1.69 7.73
N LYS A 33 23.09 -0.52 7.48
CA LYS A 33 24.52 -0.33 7.23
C LYS A 33 25.00 0.93 7.94
N VAL A 34 26.17 0.84 8.57
CA VAL A 34 26.84 1.98 9.20
C VAL A 34 28.07 2.34 8.37
N VAL A 35 28.21 3.61 7.97
CA VAL A 35 29.36 4.12 7.24
C VAL A 35 29.98 5.28 8.01
N ILE A 36 31.22 5.11 8.45
CA ILE A 36 31.97 6.15 9.15
C ILE A 36 32.53 7.12 8.11
N GLN A 37 32.09 8.37 8.17
CA GLN A 37 32.62 9.46 7.35
C GLN A 37 33.62 10.30 8.16
N GLU A 38 34.29 11.26 7.51
CA GLU A 38 35.26 12.12 8.19
C GLU A 38 34.62 13.02 9.26
N ARG A 39 33.37 13.46 9.07
CA ARG A 39 32.69 14.41 9.97
C ARG A 39 31.46 13.86 10.69
N TRP A 40 30.88 12.75 10.22
CA TRP A 40 29.68 12.14 10.79
C TRP A 40 29.71 10.63 10.58
N VAL A 41 28.71 9.94 11.09
CA VAL A 41 28.43 8.54 10.79
C VAL A 41 27.10 8.47 10.05
N GLU A 42 27.04 7.71 8.97
CA GLU A 42 25.80 7.46 8.23
C GLU A 42 25.20 6.14 8.71
N VAL A 43 24.00 6.21 9.26
CA VAL A 43 23.16 5.06 9.54
C VAL A 43 22.15 4.94 8.41
N ILE A 44 22.28 3.87 7.65
CA ILE A 44 21.54 3.62 6.44
C ILE A 44 20.60 2.46 6.71
N VAL A 45 19.32 2.62 6.43
CA VAL A 45 18.32 1.55 6.54
C VAL A 45 17.59 1.42 5.21
N ASN A 46 17.48 0.20 4.71
CA ASN A 46 16.74 -0.14 3.52
C ASN A 46 15.65 -1.15 3.87
N THR A 47 14.49 -1.02 3.23
CA THR A 47 13.44 -2.04 3.30
C THR A 47 13.80 -3.19 2.35
N ASP A 48 14.01 -4.39 2.88
CA ASP A 48 14.42 -5.55 2.09
C ASP A 48 13.23 -6.38 1.61
N ASN A 49 12.36 -6.73 2.55
CA ASN A 49 11.17 -7.50 2.27
C ASN A 49 10.03 -7.10 3.20
N ILE A 50 8.87 -6.85 2.64
CA ILE A 50 7.62 -6.77 3.38
C ILE A 50 6.69 -7.83 2.83
N ARG A 51 6.24 -8.73 3.68
CA ARG A 51 5.26 -9.76 3.35
C ARG A 51 4.10 -9.67 4.31
N CYS A 52 2.88 -9.66 3.79
CA CYS A 52 1.67 -9.71 4.59
C CYS A 52 0.73 -10.73 3.97
N ASP A 53 0.43 -11.82 4.67
CA ASP A 53 -0.48 -12.86 4.22
C ASP A 53 -1.73 -12.93 5.10
N ILE A 54 -2.84 -13.32 4.48
CA ILE A 54 -4.13 -13.50 5.15
C ILE A 54 -4.44 -14.99 5.20
N ILE A 55 -4.18 -15.58 6.37
CA ILE A 55 -4.33 -16.99 6.65
C ILE A 55 -5.73 -17.27 7.19
N ARG A 56 -6.37 -18.31 6.64
CA ARG A 56 -7.67 -18.80 7.09
C ARG A 56 -7.47 -19.73 8.29
N LEU A 57 -8.19 -19.48 9.38
CA LEU A 57 -8.04 -20.25 10.63
C LEU A 57 -8.90 -21.52 10.69
N VAL A 58 -9.88 -21.65 9.79
CA VAL A 58 -10.81 -22.78 9.72
C VAL A 58 -10.71 -23.51 8.38
N SER A 59 -11.21 -24.74 8.32
CA SER A 59 -11.22 -25.52 7.08
C SER A 59 -12.12 -24.89 6.00
N GLU A 60 -11.86 -25.26 4.75
CA GLU A 60 -12.71 -24.86 3.63
C GLU A 60 -14.13 -25.39 3.75
N THR A 61 -14.27 -26.63 4.23
CA THR A 61 -15.56 -27.27 4.46
C THR A 61 -16.41 -26.44 5.42
N LEU A 62 -15.83 -26.04 6.56
CA LEU A 62 -16.52 -25.24 7.56
C LEU A 62 -16.84 -23.82 7.04
N MET A 63 -15.95 -23.22 6.23
CA MET A 63 -16.24 -21.94 5.57
C MET A 63 -17.38 -22.01 4.57
N ASN A 64 -17.54 -23.13 3.87
CA ASN A 64 -18.63 -23.28 2.90
C ASN A 64 -19.96 -23.60 3.60
N GLU A 65 -19.92 -24.37 4.69
CA GLU A 65 -21.11 -24.74 5.46
C GLU A 65 -21.68 -23.56 6.26
N ARG A 66 -20.83 -22.85 7.02
CA ARG A 66 -21.25 -21.76 7.91
C ARG A 66 -21.01 -20.36 7.35
N GLY A 67 -20.05 -20.22 6.44
CA GLY A 67 -19.67 -18.95 5.83
C GLY A 67 -20.24 -18.75 4.43
N VAL A 68 -19.71 -17.75 3.72
CA VAL A 68 -20.00 -17.45 2.30
C VAL A 68 -18.92 -18.04 1.36
N GLY A 69 -17.96 -18.78 1.93
CA GLY A 69 -16.87 -19.44 1.21
C GLY A 69 -15.51 -18.79 1.40
N ALA A 70 -14.47 -19.48 0.92
CA ALA A 70 -13.07 -19.13 1.13
C ALA A 70 -12.56 -17.90 0.36
N ALA A 71 -13.29 -17.48 -0.67
CA ALA A 71 -12.87 -16.41 -1.58
C ALA A 71 -13.13 -15.01 -1.02
N ASP A 72 -14.05 -14.88 -0.07
CA ASP A 72 -14.42 -13.62 0.56
C ASP A 72 -13.64 -13.45 1.86
N LYS A 73 -12.60 -12.61 1.79
CA LYS A 73 -11.71 -12.29 2.90
C LYS A 73 -11.11 -10.90 2.75
N HIS A 74 -10.59 -10.41 3.86
CA HIS A 74 -9.78 -9.19 3.91
C HIS A 74 -8.52 -9.31 3.05
N PHE A 75 -8.01 -8.18 2.57
CA PHE A 75 -6.72 -8.07 1.91
C PHE A 75 -5.97 -6.83 2.40
N PRO A 76 -4.62 -6.83 2.37
CA PRO A 76 -3.83 -5.64 2.69
C PRO A 76 -4.16 -4.50 1.72
N SER A 77 -4.56 -3.34 2.23
CA SER A 77 -4.88 -2.16 1.42
C SER A 77 -3.94 -0.99 1.64
N ARG A 78 -3.29 -0.94 2.81
CA ARG A 78 -2.23 0.02 3.13
C ARG A 78 -1.27 -0.58 4.16
N ILE A 79 0.01 -0.23 4.04
CA ILE A 79 1.06 -0.47 5.03
C ILE A 79 1.76 0.86 5.26
N SER A 80 1.91 1.26 6.52
CA SER A 80 2.67 2.45 6.91
C SER A 80 3.68 2.06 7.96
N LEU A 81 4.93 2.42 7.75
CA LEU A 81 6.03 2.18 8.69
C LEU A 81 6.67 3.51 9.04
N GLN A 82 6.94 3.72 10.31
CA GLN A 82 7.64 4.88 10.83
C GLN A 82 8.89 4.40 11.58
N LEU A 83 10.04 4.91 11.15
CA LEU A 83 11.36 4.61 11.70
C LEU A 83 11.85 5.86 12.43
N THR A 84 11.97 5.76 13.75
CA THR A 84 12.30 6.91 14.61
C THR A 84 13.43 6.54 15.56
N PRO A 85 14.57 7.24 15.53
CA PRO A 85 15.59 7.11 16.56
C PRO A 85 15.09 7.67 17.89
N THR A 86 15.26 6.94 18.99
CA THR A 86 14.74 7.36 20.31
C THR A 86 15.51 8.55 20.88
N LEU A 87 16.83 8.57 20.68
CA LEU A 87 17.72 9.67 21.05
C LEU A 87 18.06 10.52 19.83
N GLN A 88 17.37 11.65 19.70
CA GLN A 88 17.46 12.53 18.53
C GLN A 88 18.56 13.60 18.63
N THR A 89 19.17 13.78 19.80
CA THR A 89 20.18 14.83 20.06
C THR A 89 21.45 14.66 19.23
N ASN A 90 21.74 13.43 18.81
CA ASN A 90 22.97 13.11 18.06
C ASN A 90 22.71 13.10 16.55
N ILE A 91 21.53 13.51 16.09
CA ILE A 91 21.15 13.43 14.68
C ILE A 91 21.33 14.78 14.02
N LEU A 92 22.21 14.80 13.04
CA LEU A 92 22.55 15.99 12.26
C LEU A 92 21.53 16.21 11.15
N SER A 93 21.11 15.15 10.46
CA SER A 93 20.12 15.24 9.39
C SER A 93 19.53 13.88 9.04
N LEU A 94 18.36 13.88 8.39
CA LEU A 94 17.72 12.72 7.77
C LEU A 94 17.48 13.01 6.29
N SER A 95 17.75 12.03 5.44
CA SER A 95 17.43 12.05 4.01
C SER A 95 16.82 10.73 3.57
N VAL A 96 15.90 10.80 2.61
CA VAL A 96 15.27 9.65 1.94
C VAL A 96 15.59 9.72 0.44
N SER A 97 15.67 8.59 -0.25
CA SER A 97 16.14 8.56 -1.65
C SER A 97 15.09 9.05 -2.65
N LYS A 98 13.79 8.88 -2.39
CA LYS A 98 12.71 9.50 -3.17
C LYS A 98 11.87 10.42 -2.30
N SER A 99 12.41 11.61 -2.01
CA SER A 99 11.55 12.74 -1.71
C SER A 99 11.14 13.42 -3.01
N SER A 100 9.94 13.15 -3.52
CA SER A 100 9.30 13.95 -4.58
C SER A 100 10.15 14.14 -5.86
N GLU A 101 10.07 13.20 -6.79
CA GLU A 101 9.55 13.64 -8.08
C GLU A 101 8.05 13.75 -7.85
N ASN A 102 7.53 14.97 -7.69
CA ASN A 102 6.16 15.19 -8.13
C ASN A 102 6.17 14.85 -9.62
N PRO A 103 5.61 13.72 -10.11
CA PRO A 103 5.05 13.83 -11.42
C PRO A 103 3.95 14.87 -11.26
N ALA A 104 4.15 16.06 -11.82
CA ALA A 104 3.04 16.92 -12.17
C ALA A 104 2.18 16.11 -13.15
N ARG A 105 1.30 15.24 -12.63
CA ARG A 105 0.22 14.50 -13.29
C ARG A 105 -0.21 13.33 -12.41
N ALA A 106 -0.94 13.64 -11.35
CA ALA A 106 -2.09 12.83 -10.98
C ALA A 106 -3.19 13.82 -10.63
N ILE A 107 -4.29 13.77 -11.37
CA ILE A 107 -5.41 14.72 -11.37
C ILE A 107 -5.17 15.96 -12.24
N GLY A 108 -5.19 15.73 -13.55
CA GLY A 108 -5.62 16.72 -14.53
C GLY A 108 -6.32 15.96 -15.62
N ILE A 109 -7.63 16.16 -15.77
CA ILE A 109 -8.37 15.75 -16.96
C ILE A 109 -7.76 16.56 -18.11
N GLU A 110 -6.71 16.04 -18.74
CA GLU A 110 -6.11 16.69 -19.89
C GLU A 110 -6.90 16.23 -21.11
N LYS A 111 -8.01 16.94 -21.36
CA LYS A 111 -8.66 16.96 -22.66
C LYS A 111 -7.72 17.72 -23.60
N SER A 112 -6.78 17.03 -24.24
CA SER A 112 -6.17 17.56 -25.45
C SER A 112 -7.21 17.49 -26.58
N ILE A 113 -7.88 18.62 -26.82
CA ILE A 113 -8.64 18.82 -28.05
C ILE A 113 -7.64 19.32 -29.07
N GLU A 114 -7.05 18.41 -29.85
CA GLU A 114 -6.36 18.79 -31.08
C GLU A 114 -7.44 19.06 -32.15
N ALA A 115 -7.76 20.34 -32.33
CA ALA A 115 -8.57 20.80 -33.45
C ALA A 115 -7.63 21.19 -34.60
N GLY A 116 -7.47 20.30 -35.57
CA GLY A 116 -6.87 20.63 -36.87
C GLY A 116 -7.93 21.24 -37.79
N PHE A 117 -7.62 22.39 -38.40
CA PHE A 117 -8.42 22.95 -39.49
C PHE A 117 -7.84 22.44 -40.82
N ASP A 118 -8.61 21.61 -41.53
CA ASP A 118 -8.35 21.33 -42.94
C ASP A 118 -9.06 22.37 -43.84
N PRO A 119 -8.46 22.75 -44.98
CA PRO A 119 -9.04 23.70 -45.92
C PRO A 119 -10.31 23.15 -46.61
N PRO A 120 -11.18 24.03 -47.13
CA PRO A 120 -12.59 23.75 -47.32
C PRO A 120 -12.81 22.89 -48.55
N ASN A 121 -13.24 21.64 -48.37
CA ASN A 121 -14.13 20.90 -49.27
C ASN A 121 -14.36 19.48 -48.74
N SER A 122 -15.34 19.30 -47.87
CA SER A 122 -16.35 18.22 -47.94
C SER A 122 -17.25 18.23 -46.71
N TYR A 123 -18.53 18.01 -46.95
CA TYR A 123 -19.64 18.13 -46.02
C TYR A 123 -19.47 17.31 -44.72
N LEU A 124 -19.64 18.00 -43.59
CA LEU A 124 -20.05 17.51 -42.26
C LEU A 124 -19.47 16.15 -41.82
N GLY A 125 -18.27 16.17 -41.22
CA GLY A 125 -17.71 15.02 -40.52
C GLY A 125 -16.77 15.44 -39.38
N LEU A 126 -17.31 15.81 -38.22
CA LEU A 126 -16.51 15.97 -37.00
C LEU A 126 -16.21 14.57 -36.43
N LYS A 127 -15.12 13.94 -36.86
CA LYS A 127 -14.66 12.67 -36.28
C LYS A 127 -13.61 12.94 -35.20
N VAL A 128 -14.09 13.24 -34.00
CA VAL A 128 -13.25 13.32 -32.79
C VAL A 128 -12.77 11.90 -32.48
N THR A 129 -11.51 11.62 -32.80
CA THR A 129 -10.87 10.35 -32.41
C THR A 129 -9.98 10.65 -31.21
N ALA A 130 -10.56 10.57 -30.01
CA ALA A 130 -9.80 10.67 -28.76
C ALA A 130 -9.01 9.36 -28.57
N GLY A 131 -7.74 9.37 -28.92
CA GLY A 131 -6.81 8.27 -28.62
C GLY A 131 -6.31 8.40 -27.19
N GLU A 132 -7.00 7.76 -26.23
CA GLU A 132 -6.49 7.60 -24.86
C GLU A 132 -5.28 6.65 -24.88
N THR A 133 -4.07 7.20 -24.90
CA THR A 133 -2.86 6.41 -24.63
C THR A 133 -2.64 6.39 -23.12
N MET A 134 -3.29 5.44 -22.45
CA MET A 134 -3.06 5.21 -21.02
C MET A 134 -1.74 4.46 -20.84
N THR A 135 -0.66 5.18 -20.51
CA THR A 135 0.52 4.56 -19.89
C THR A 135 0.22 4.30 -18.41
N VAL A 136 -0.63 3.29 -18.15
CA VAL A 136 -0.89 2.80 -16.79
C VAL A 136 0.39 2.13 -16.30
N SER A 137 1.03 2.69 -15.27
CA SER A 137 2.01 1.92 -14.50
C SER A 137 1.31 0.65 -14.00
N LEU A 138 1.74 -0.51 -14.50
CA LEU A 138 1.02 -1.79 -14.43
C LEU A 138 0.83 -2.36 -13.00
N LYS A 139 1.29 -1.68 -11.95
CA LYS A 139 1.20 -2.14 -10.56
C LYS A 139 0.29 -1.20 -9.75
N PRO A 140 -0.79 -1.71 -9.13
CA PRO A 140 -1.78 -0.90 -8.40
C PRO A 140 -1.27 -0.39 -7.04
N TRP A 141 -0.05 -0.76 -6.64
CA TRP A 141 0.58 -0.32 -5.40
C TRP A 141 1.49 0.87 -5.66
N ILE A 142 1.28 1.93 -4.90
CA ILE A 142 2.14 3.11 -4.88
C ILE A 142 2.92 3.11 -3.58
N PHE A 143 4.17 3.55 -3.68
CA PHE A 143 5.08 3.70 -2.56
C PHE A 143 5.49 5.16 -2.41
N GLU A 144 5.46 5.65 -1.17
CA GLU A 144 5.86 7.00 -0.82
C GLU A 144 6.75 7.02 0.42
N GLU A 145 7.76 7.88 0.37
CA GLU A 145 8.64 8.20 1.48
C GLU A 145 8.44 9.64 1.89
N SER A 146 8.40 9.90 3.19
CA SER A 146 8.36 11.25 3.73
C SER A 146 9.16 11.34 5.01
N VAL A 147 9.60 12.55 5.33
CA VAL A 147 10.36 12.84 6.54
C VAL A 147 9.50 13.71 7.45
N ASN A 148 9.41 13.33 8.73
CA ASN A 148 8.80 14.15 9.76
C ASN A 148 9.78 14.28 10.95
N GLY A 149 10.43 15.44 11.04
CA GLY A 149 11.54 15.64 11.98
C GLY A 149 12.70 14.68 11.69
N TYR A 150 13.08 13.88 12.69
CA TYR A 150 14.09 12.82 12.55
C TYR A 150 13.49 11.44 12.26
N SER A 151 12.19 11.37 11.98
CA SER A 151 11.48 10.14 11.68
C SER A 151 11.29 10.00 10.17
N ALA A 152 11.52 8.80 9.65
CA ALA A 152 11.19 8.46 8.27
C ALA A 152 9.86 7.69 8.23
N ASN A 153 8.96 8.10 7.35
CA ASN A 153 7.69 7.41 7.12
C ASN A 153 7.69 6.79 5.72
N LEU A 154 7.39 5.50 5.67
CA LEU A 154 7.33 4.69 4.46
C LEU A 154 5.89 4.20 4.31
N ASN A 155 5.25 4.50 3.18
CA ASN A 155 3.86 4.17 2.94
C ASN A 155 3.73 3.37 1.65
N TRP A 156 3.06 2.21 1.74
CA TRP A 156 2.58 1.44 0.60
C TRP A 156 1.07 1.48 0.62
N TYR A 157 0.47 1.92 -0.48
CA TYR A 157 -0.98 2.07 -0.53
C TYR A 157 -1.52 1.59 -1.88
N LEU A 158 -2.66 0.89 -1.81
CA LEU A 158 -3.31 0.28 -2.96
C LEU A 158 -4.27 1.27 -3.60
N HIS A 159 -4.16 1.45 -4.91
CA HIS A 159 -5.04 2.27 -5.72
C HIS A 159 -6.03 1.42 -6.50
N ASP A 160 -7.29 1.86 -6.54
CA ASP A 160 -8.26 1.32 -7.48
C ASP A 160 -7.90 1.78 -8.89
N SER A 161 -7.64 0.82 -9.77
CA SER A 161 -7.20 1.04 -11.15
C SER A 161 -8.19 1.83 -12.01
N MET A 162 -9.46 1.94 -11.59
CA MET A 162 -10.48 2.66 -12.34
C MET A 162 -10.60 4.13 -11.97
N ASN A 163 -10.45 4.48 -10.69
CA ASN A 163 -10.68 5.84 -10.20
C ASN A 163 -9.42 6.51 -9.65
N GLY A 164 -8.31 5.77 -9.54
CA GLY A 164 -7.04 6.25 -9.00
C GLY A 164 -7.12 6.67 -7.54
N LYS A 165 -8.16 6.29 -6.79
CA LYS A 165 -8.30 6.57 -5.36
C LYS A 165 -7.72 5.43 -4.53
N GLU A 166 -7.19 5.80 -3.37
CA GLU A 166 -6.72 4.85 -2.37
C GLU A 166 -7.89 3.97 -1.89
N VAL A 167 -7.66 2.66 -1.83
CA VAL A 167 -8.67 1.64 -1.49
C VAL A 167 -9.12 1.73 -0.04
N PHE A 168 -8.21 2.06 0.87
CA PHE A 168 -8.52 2.23 2.29
C PHE A 168 -9.55 3.34 2.54
N SER A 169 -9.42 4.48 1.85
CA SER A 169 -10.23 5.67 2.06
C SER A 169 -11.46 5.73 1.15
N SER A 170 -11.63 4.77 0.22
CA SER A 170 -12.74 4.73 -0.73
C SER A 170 -13.75 3.64 -0.42
N LYS A 171 -15.03 3.95 -0.70
CA LYS A 171 -16.09 2.95 -0.73
C LYS A 171 -16.32 2.54 -2.18
N PRO A 172 -16.44 1.24 -2.48
CA PRO A 172 -16.78 0.81 -3.83
C PRO A 172 -18.16 1.37 -4.18
N SER A 173 -18.27 2.02 -5.34
CA SER A 173 -19.54 2.59 -5.76
C SER A 173 -20.57 1.48 -6.01
N LYS A 174 -21.85 1.72 -5.68
CA LYS A 174 -22.90 0.71 -5.92
C LYS A 174 -23.00 0.29 -7.39
N MET A 175 -22.62 1.19 -8.30
CA MET A 175 -22.57 0.94 -9.75
C MET A 175 -21.34 0.14 -10.19
N SER A 176 -20.18 0.29 -9.52
CA SER A 176 -18.99 -0.52 -9.83
C SER A 176 -19.15 -1.96 -9.38
N LEU A 177 -19.93 -2.25 -8.33
CA LEU A 177 -20.28 -3.63 -7.92
C LEU A 177 -21.05 -4.41 -8.99
N ILE A 178 -21.66 -3.73 -9.97
CA ILE A 178 -22.37 -4.33 -11.12
C ILE A 178 -21.38 -4.65 -12.26
N ASN A 179 -20.28 -3.92 -12.39
CA ASN A 179 -19.26 -4.14 -13.41
C ASN A 179 -18.05 -4.91 -12.83
N PRO A 180 -17.91 -6.22 -13.09
CA PRO A 180 -16.85 -7.05 -12.50
C PRO A 180 -15.43 -6.60 -12.89
N LYS A 181 -15.26 -5.81 -13.97
CA LYS A 181 -13.96 -5.26 -14.37
C LYS A 181 -13.59 -3.96 -13.64
N ALA A 182 -14.52 -3.37 -12.90
CA ALA A 182 -14.39 -2.02 -12.35
C ALA A 182 -13.95 -1.96 -10.87
N TRP A 183 -13.53 -3.08 -10.30
CA TRP A 183 -13.12 -3.21 -8.90
C TRP A 183 -12.34 -4.53 -8.73
N PHE A 184 -11.68 -4.73 -7.58
CA PHE A 184 -10.87 -5.91 -7.25
C PHE A 184 -11.66 -7.24 -7.09
N LYS A 185 -12.61 -7.50 -7.99
CA LYS A 185 -13.27 -8.79 -8.14
C LYS A 185 -12.28 -9.77 -8.76
N ASP A 186 -12.26 -11.01 -8.26
CA ASP A 186 -11.36 -12.07 -8.72
C ASP A 186 -9.86 -11.74 -8.58
N ARG A 187 -9.57 -10.83 -7.63
CA ARG A 187 -8.26 -10.24 -7.31
C ARG A 187 -7.11 -11.21 -7.03
N TYR A 188 -7.40 -12.49 -6.80
CA TYR A 188 -6.39 -13.51 -6.49
C TYR A 188 -6.04 -14.41 -7.68
N SER A 189 -6.73 -14.25 -8.82
CA SER A 189 -6.70 -15.19 -9.93
C SER A 189 -6.06 -14.67 -11.22
N SER A 190 -5.80 -13.36 -11.34
CA SER A 190 -5.21 -12.78 -12.55
C SER A 190 -3.68 -12.94 -12.60
N ALA A 191 -3.12 -12.86 -13.81
CA ALA A 191 -1.67 -12.88 -14.03
C ALA A 191 -1.00 -11.60 -13.48
N TYR A 192 -1.65 -10.44 -13.63
CA TYR A 192 -1.23 -9.13 -13.14
C TYR A 192 -1.84 -8.79 -11.77
N ARG A 193 -1.99 -9.81 -10.91
CA ARG A 193 -2.70 -9.67 -9.64
C ARG A 193 -1.97 -8.70 -8.70
N PRO A 194 -2.68 -7.86 -7.94
CA PRO A 194 -2.11 -7.00 -6.90
C PRO A 194 -1.58 -7.78 -5.70
N PHE A 195 -2.00 -9.04 -5.58
CA PHE A 195 -1.88 -9.88 -4.41
C PHE A 195 -1.24 -11.22 -4.75
N THR A 196 -0.74 -11.94 -3.74
CA THR A 196 -0.40 -13.36 -3.88
C THR A 196 -1.67 -14.17 -4.17
N ARG A 197 -1.52 -15.41 -4.64
CA ARG A 197 -2.68 -16.33 -4.81
C ARG A 197 -3.40 -16.57 -3.47
N GLN A 198 -2.67 -16.43 -2.36
CA GLN A 198 -3.20 -16.51 -1.01
C GLN A 198 -3.77 -15.17 -0.52
N GLY A 199 -3.83 -14.13 -1.35
CA GLY A 199 -4.43 -12.84 -1.02
C GLY A 199 -3.61 -11.93 -0.10
N GLY A 200 -2.33 -12.22 0.03
CA GLY A 200 -1.35 -11.37 0.67
C GLY A 200 -0.63 -10.44 -0.30
N VAL A 201 0.41 -9.75 0.17
CA VAL A 201 1.31 -8.91 -0.64
C VAL A 201 2.76 -9.20 -0.30
N VAL A 202 3.62 -8.99 -1.28
CA VAL A 202 5.09 -9.07 -1.12
C VAL A 202 5.68 -7.84 -1.81
N PHE A 203 6.40 -7.03 -1.05
CA PHE A 203 7.23 -5.94 -1.56
C PHE A 203 8.69 -6.35 -1.38
N ALA A 204 9.41 -6.49 -2.48
CA ALA A 204 10.82 -6.81 -2.49
C ALA A 204 11.67 -5.54 -2.70
N GLY A 205 12.89 -5.56 -2.16
CA GLY A 205 13.75 -4.39 -2.05
C GLY A 205 14.16 -3.74 -3.38
N ASP A 206 14.09 -4.47 -4.49
CA ASP A 206 14.35 -3.97 -5.84
C ASP A 206 13.18 -3.19 -6.45
N GLU A 207 11.96 -3.46 -6.00
CA GLU A 207 10.75 -2.83 -6.53
C GLU A 207 10.27 -1.64 -5.69
N TYR A 208 10.49 -1.67 -4.38
CA TYR A 208 9.98 -0.69 -3.43
C TYR A 208 10.91 -0.42 -2.23
N GLY A 209 12.12 -0.99 -2.22
CA GLY A 209 13.08 -0.91 -1.11
C GLY A 209 14.05 0.24 -1.29
N GLU A 210 13.68 1.39 -0.76
CA GLU A 210 14.50 2.58 -0.83
C GLU A 210 15.22 2.91 0.47
N ARG A 211 16.18 3.84 0.35
CA ARG A 211 17.23 4.06 1.33
C ARG A 211 16.89 5.26 2.19
N VAL A 212 16.70 4.99 3.47
CA VAL A 212 16.66 6.02 4.51
C VAL A 212 18.07 6.18 5.09
N CYS A 213 18.53 7.43 5.20
CA CYS A 213 19.86 7.73 5.70
C CYS A 213 19.82 8.81 6.77
N TRP A 214 20.27 8.46 7.97
CA TRP A 214 20.51 9.41 9.05
C TRP A 214 21.99 9.71 9.16
N LYS A 215 22.32 11.01 9.23
CA LYS A 215 23.65 11.48 9.62
C LYS A 215 23.66 11.67 11.12
N VAL A 216 24.52 10.94 11.79
CA VAL A 216 24.68 10.93 13.24
C VAL A 216 26.05 11.52 13.58
N ASP A 217 26.12 12.24 14.69
CA ASP A 217 27.37 12.79 15.21
C ASP A 217 28.39 11.69 15.53
N LYS A 218 29.68 12.01 15.39
CA LYS A 218 30.77 11.06 15.63
C LYS A 218 30.87 10.56 17.07
N SER A 219 30.34 11.31 18.03
CA SER A 219 30.26 10.88 19.43
C SER A 219 29.47 9.58 19.63
N ALA A 220 28.61 9.20 18.66
CA ALA A 220 27.87 7.95 18.71
C ALA A 220 28.70 6.70 18.36
N ILE A 221 29.94 6.84 17.85
CA ILE A 221 30.79 5.69 17.54
C ILE A 221 31.09 4.87 18.81
N GLY A 222 30.96 3.54 18.72
CA GLY A 222 31.12 2.61 19.84
C GLY A 222 29.87 2.48 20.73
N THR A 223 28.81 3.23 20.44
CA THR A 223 27.55 3.18 21.19
C THR A 223 26.53 2.28 20.51
N THR A 224 25.51 1.86 21.27
CA THR A 224 24.31 1.22 20.72
C THR A 224 23.18 2.22 20.79
N MET A 225 22.59 2.52 19.63
CA MET A 225 21.45 3.42 19.52
C MET A 225 20.15 2.64 19.44
N GLU A 226 19.11 3.13 20.09
CA GLU A 226 17.77 2.56 20.02
C GLU A 226 16.93 3.23 18.92
N TRP A 227 16.19 2.40 18.21
CA TRP A 227 15.33 2.78 17.10
C TRP A 227 13.95 2.22 17.34
N GLU A 228 12.97 3.10 17.33
CA GLU A 228 11.56 2.75 17.35
C GLU A 228 11.07 2.51 15.93
N ILE A 229 10.45 1.36 15.73
CA ILE A 229 9.72 0.99 14.53
C ILE A 229 8.24 0.95 14.92
N ARG A 230 7.46 1.88 14.39
CA ARG A 230 5.99 1.83 14.46
C ARG A 230 5.45 1.40 13.12
N GLY A 231 4.45 0.53 13.14
CA GLY A 231 3.82 0.06 11.91
C GLY A 231 2.31 -0.02 12.03
N TRP A 232 1.66 0.28 10.92
CA TRP A 232 0.23 0.18 10.76
C TRP A 232 -0.07 -0.60 9.48
N ILE A 233 -0.94 -1.61 9.60
CA ILE A 233 -1.38 -2.42 8.46
C ILE A 233 -2.90 -2.35 8.40
N TRP A 234 -3.42 -1.91 7.25
CA TRP A 234 -4.84 -1.85 6.99
C TRP A 234 -5.28 -3.04 6.16
N LEU A 235 -6.34 -3.69 6.64
CA LEU A 235 -6.97 -4.82 6.00
C LEU A 235 -8.37 -4.42 5.59
N THR A 236 -8.60 -4.31 4.28
CA THR A 236 -9.91 -3.96 3.73
C THR A 236 -10.61 -5.21 3.22
N TYR A 237 -11.88 -5.35 3.56
CA TYR A 237 -12.81 -6.24 2.89
C TYR A 237 -13.64 -5.43 1.91
N TRP A 238 -13.43 -5.71 0.62
CA TRP A 238 -14.41 -5.47 -0.41
C TRP A 238 -14.96 -6.82 -0.87
N PRO A 239 -16.22 -6.89 -1.32
CA PRO A 239 -16.80 -8.14 -1.80
C PRO A 239 -15.92 -8.82 -2.87
N ASN A 240 -16.04 -10.13 -3.04
CA ASN A 240 -15.32 -10.83 -4.10
C ASN A 240 -16.25 -11.72 -4.90
N LYS A 241 -16.69 -12.83 -4.30
CA LYS A 241 -17.63 -13.77 -4.93
C LYS A 241 -19.03 -13.58 -4.36
N HIS A 242 -19.13 -13.31 -3.06
CA HIS A 242 -20.38 -13.03 -2.39
C HIS A 242 -20.96 -11.67 -2.81
N LYS A 243 -22.26 -11.65 -3.14
CA LYS A 243 -22.95 -10.43 -3.59
C LYS A 243 -23.43 -9.63 -2.37
N THR A 244 -22.68 -8.60 -2.01
CA THR A 244 -23.03 -7.70 -0.90
C THR A 244 -22.54 -6.28 -1.17
N PHE A 245 -23.11 -5.30 -0.46
CA PHE A 245 -22.62 -3.91 -0.40
C PHE A 245 -21.76 -3.65 0.84
N TYR A 246 -21.60 -4.67 1.69
CA TYR A 246 -20.79 -4.58 2.88
C TYR A 246 -19.31 -4.38 2.54
N ASN A 247 -18.68 -3.46 3.24
CA ASN A 247 -17.24 -3.25 3.27
C ASN A 247 -16.82 -2.92 4.70
N GLU A 248 -15.63 -3.36 5.06
CA GLU A 248 -15.00 -2.99 6.32
C GLU A 248 -13.50 -2.80 6.11
N THR A 249 -12.89 -1.94 6.92
CA THR A 249 -11.45 -1.87 7.04
C THR A 249 -11.07 -1.96 8.51
N ARG A 250 -10.10 -2.84 8.79
CA ARG A 250 -9.49 -3.03 10.10
C ARG A 250 -8.05 -2.56 10.08
N ARG A 251 -7.57 -2.07 11.22
CA ARG A 251 -6.19 -1.62 11.39
C ARG A 251 -5.49 -2.47 12.45
N LEU A 252 -4.29 -2.94 12.12
CA LEU A 252 -3.32 -3.45 13.08
C LEU A 252 -2.28 -2.36 13.32
N GLU A 253 -1.92 -2.13 14.59
CA GLU A 253 -0.78 -1.30 14.97
C GLU A 253 0.22 -2.17 15.73
N PHE A 254 1.50 -1.96 15.47
CA PHE A 254 2.60 -2.56 16.24
C PHE A 254 3.70 -1.53 16.49
N ARG A 255 4.49 -1.78 17.54
CA ARG A 255 5.61 -0.94 17.94
C ARG A 255 6.72 -1.84 18.47
N GLU A 256 7.91 -1.71 17.91
CA GLU A 256 9.10 -2.47 18.29
C GLU A 256 10.28 -1.52 18.51
N ILE A 257 11.13 -1.83 19.48
CA ILE A 257 12.38 -1.12 19.72
C ILE A 257 13.54 -2.03 19.31
N VAL A 258 14.36 -1.58 18.37
CA VAL A 258 15.54 -2.29 17.91
C VAL A 258 16.80 -1.55 18.30
N HIS A 259 17.87 -2.30 18.53
CA HIS A 259 19.15 -1.77 19.00
C HIS A 259 20.16 -1.88 17.87
N LEU A 260 20.64 -0.74 17.37
CA LEU A 260 21.62 -0.66 16.29
C LEU A 260 22.98 -0.28 16.87
N LYS A 261 23.96 -1.17 16.71
CA LYS A 261 25.34 -0.88 17.11
C LYS A 261 26.02 0.01 16.07
N ILE A 262 26.61 1.10 16.55
CA ILE A 262 27.38 2.04 15.72
C ILE A 262 28.87 1.71 15.87
N ALA A 263 29.35 0.76 15.05
CA ALA A 263 30.73 0.21 15.05
C ALA A 263 31.16 -0.53 16.33
#